data_AF-A0AAV6AMC4-F1
#
_entry.id   AF-A0AAV6AMC4-F1
#
_cell.length_a   1.000
_cell.length_b   1.000
_cell.length_c   1.000
_cell.angle_alpha   90.00
_cell.angle_beta   90.00
_cell.angle_gamma   90.00
#
_symmetry.space_group_name_H-M   'P 1'
#
loop_
_entity.id
_entity.type
_entity.pdbx_description
1 polymer ?
#
loop_
_entity_poly.entity_id
_entity_poly.type
_entity_poly.pdbx_seq_one_letter_code
_entity_poly.pdbx_strand_id
1 'polypeptide(L)'
;MLTYEEAKQVLGPVDDSVIADVVKTGATREELVEALAWIGGDDVLIGEGRSPPKGVVAALVDILAPADEDEPSVGGPASTPSGPMFE
;
A
#
# COMPACT_ATOMS: atom_id res chain seq x y z
N MET A 1 8.92 -11.15 -13.99
CA MET A 1 9.27 -11.54 -12.60
C MET A 1 10.50 -10.75 -12.20
N LEU A 2 10.47 -10.18 -11.01
CA LEU A 2 11.51 -9.36 -10.42
C LEU A 2 12.57 -10.26 -9.80
N THR A 3 13.83 -9.92 -10.01
CA THR A 3 14.96 -10.63 -9.40
C THR A 3 15.42 -9.95 -8.11
N TYR A 4 16.20 -10.68 -7.32
CA TYR A 4 16.75 -10.20 -6.05
C TYR A 4 17.61 -8.93 -6.21
N GLU A 5 18.44 -8.87 -7.24
CA GLU A 5 19.28 -7.69 -7.55
C GLU A 5 18.44 -6.49 -7.99
N GLU A 6 17.38 -6.73 -8.78
CA GLU A 6 16.48 -5.66 -9.21
C GLU A 6 15.67 -5.11 -8.03
N ALA A 7 15.19 -5.99 -7.16
CA ALA A 7 14.50 -5.60 -5.92
C ALA A 7 15.42 -4.76 -5.03
N LYS A 8 16.69 -5.16 -4.83
CA LYS A 8 17.70 -4.35 -4.12
C LYS A 8 17.93 -2.98 -4.75
N GLN A 9 18.01 -2.91 -6.08
CA GLN A 9 18.20 -1.63 -6.77
C GLN A 9 17.01 -0.68 -6.59
N VAL A 10 15.79 -1.21 -6.53
CA VAL A 10 14.57 -0.41 -6.41
C VAL A 10 14.28 -0.03 -4.96
N LEU A 11 14.37 -0.96 -4.02
CA LEU A 11 14.11 -0.74 -2.59
C LEU A 11 15.27 -0.04 -1.87
N GLY A 12 16.49 -0.21 -2.38
CA GLY A 12 17.70 0.31 -1.73
C GLY A 12 18.16 -0.56 -0.56
N PRO A 13 18.76 0.02 0.48
CA PRO A 13 19.32 -0.72 1.61
C PRO A 13 18.20 -1.19 2.56
N VAL A 14 17.50 -2.25 2.16
CA VAL A 14 16.52 -2.97 2.97
C VAL A 14 17.04 -4.35 3.35
N ASP A 15 16.43 -4.96 4.36
CA ASP A 15 16.81 -6.30 4.81
C ASP A 15 16.61 -7.36 3.72
N ASP A 16 17.53 -8.33 3.68
CA ASP A 16 17.52 -9.43 2.71
C ASP A 16 16.24 -10.28 2.81
N SER A 17 15.61 -10.34 3.99
CA SER A 17 14.33 -11.03 4.22
C SER A 17 13.18 -10.35 3.47
N VAL A 18 13.12 -9.02 3.50
CA VAL A 18 12.10 -8.23 2.79
C VAL A 18 12.22 -8.46 1.29
N ILE A 19 13.46 -8.45 0.78
CA ILE A 19 13.73 -8.69 -0.65
C ILE A 19 13.32 -10.12 -1.04
N ALA A 20 13.60 -11.11 -0.20
CA ALA A 20 13.20 -12.49 -0.45
C ALA A 20 11.67 -12.62 -0.52
N ASP A 21 10.94 -11.96 0.36
CA ASP A 21 9.47 -12.00 0.35
C ASP A 21 8.87 -11.28 -0.87
N VAL A 22 9.44 -10.13 -1.26
CA VAL A 22 9.09 -9.44 -2.51
C VAL A 22 9.31 -10.34 -3.73
N VAL A 23 10.45 -11.00 -3.85
CA VAL A 23 10.73 -11.91 -4.98
C VAL A 23 9.80 -13.13 -4.98
N LYS A 24 9.44 -13.66 -3.81
CA LYS A 24 8.48 -14.79 -3.69
C LYS A 24 7.08 -14.44 -4.19
N THR A 25 6.68 -13.18 -4.13
CA THR A 25 5.37 -12.75 -4.69
C THR A 25 5.29 -12.93 -6.21
N GLY A 26 6.43 -13.05 -6.89
CA GLY A 26 6.51 -13.14 -8.35
C GLY A 26 6.27 -11.81 -9.07
N ALA A 27 6.29 -10.69 -8.33
CA ALA A 27 6.03 -9.36 -8.85
C ALA A 27 6.93 -8.96 -10.02
N THR A 28 6.51 -7.96 -10.78
CA THR A 28 7.37 -7.24 -11.73
C THR A 28 7.93 -5.96 -11.12
N ARG A 29 8.91 -5.38 -11.80
CA ARG A 29 9.47 -4.07 -11.41
C ARG A 29 8.41 -2.97 -11.42
N GLU A 30 7.46 -3.00 -12.35
CA GLU A 30 6.38 -2.02 -12.45
C GLU A 30 5.45 -2.11 -11.24
N GLU A 31 5.09 -3.33 -10.83
CA GLU A 31 4.27 -3.57 -9.64
C GLU A 31 4.97 -3.12 -8.35
N LEU A 32 6.29 -3.30 -8.26
CA LEU A 32 7.08 -2.83 -7.12
C LEU A 32 7.11 -1.30 -7.04
N VAL A 33 7.32 -0.61 -8.17
CA VAL A 33 7.29 0.86 -8.21
C VAL A 33 5.89 1.39 -7.88
N GLU A 34 4.85 0.71 -8.35
CA GLU A 34 3.47 1.07 -8.00
C GLU A 34 3.22 0.92 -6.50
N ALA A 35 3.64 -0.19 -5.88
CA ALA A 35 3.53 -0.39 -4.44
C ALA A 35 4.28 0.69 -3.63
N LEU A 36 5.47 1.08 -4.08
CA LEU A 36 6.23 2.17 -3.46
C LEU A 36 5.54 3.53 -3.60
N ALA A 37 4.88 3.80 -4.72
CA ALA A 37 4.09 5.01 -4.91
C ALA A 37 2.87 5.06 -3.96
N TRP A 38 2.26 3.90 -3.68
CA TRP A 38 1.20 3.78 -2.67
C TRP A 38 1.71 4.09 -1.26
N ILE A 39 2.88 3.57 -0.88
CA ILE A 39 3.48 3.81 0.44
C ILE A 39 3.99 5.25 0.59
N GLY A 40 4.57 5.80 -0.48
CA GLY A 40 5.17 7.14 -0.51
C GLY A 40 4.15 8.28 -0.56
N GLY A 41 2.86 7.98 -0.73
CA GLY A 41 1.81 9.00 -0.72
C GLY A 41 1.90 9.97 -1.89
N ASP A 42 2.23 9.50 -3.10
CA ASP A 42 2.26 10.35 -4.29
C ASP A 42 0.81 10.78 -4.63
N ASP A 43 0.38 11.91 -4.05
CA ASP A 43 -0.97 12.51 -4.10
C ASP A 43 -1.51 12.64 -5.54
N VAL A 44 -0.61 12.74 -6.52
CA VAL A 44 -0.95 12.85 -7.95
C VAL A 44 -1.58 11.57 -8.50
N LEU A 45 -1.27 10.39 -7.94
CA LEU A 45 -1.81 9.09 -8.37
C LEU A 45 -3.00 8.61 -7.52
N ILE A 46 -3.13 9.12 -6.29
CA ILE A 46 -4.19 8.75 -5.34
C ILE A 46 -5.51 9.49 -5.67
N GLY A 47 -5.42 10.67 -6.31
CA GLY A 47 -6.56 11.57 -6.55
C GLY A 47 -7.59 11.13 -7.61
N GLU A 48 -7.29 10.19 -8.52
CA GLU A 48 -8.21 9.83 -9.62
C GLU A 48 -9.22 8.71 -9.31
N GLY A 49 -9.46 8.38 -8.04
CA GLY A 49 -10.45 7.35 -7.68
C GLY A 49 -10.03 5.93 -8.09
N ARG A 50 -8.71 5.67 -8.10
CA ARG A 50 -8.17 4.35 -8.40
C ARG A 50 -8.62 3.36 -7.31
N SER A 51 -9.16 2.22 -7.74
CA SER A 51 -9.45 1.11 -6.82
C SER A 51 -8.18 0.75 -6.05
N PRO A 52 -8.30 0.36 -4.76
CA PRO A 52 -7.15 -0.06 -3.97
C PRO A 52 -6.34 -1.13 -4.72
N PRO A 53 -5.02 -1.20 -4.51
CA PRO A 53 -4.19 -2.19 -5.17
C PRO A 53 -4.76 -3.59 -4.86
N LYS A 54 -4.78 -4.47 -5.87
CA LYS A 54 -5.28 -5.84 -5.75
C LYS A 54 -4.22 -6.82 -6.22
N GLY A 55 -4.24 -8.03 -5.70
CA GLY A 55 -3.30 -9.09 -6.08
C GLY A 55 -1.89 -8.78 -5.57
N VAL A 56 -0.91 -8.84 -6.47
CA VAL A 56 0.52 -8.76 -6.12
C VAL A 56 0.90 -7.39 -5.54
N VAL A 57 0.40 -6.30 -6.11
CA VAL A 57 0.67 -4.93 -5.61
C VAL A 57 0.20 -4.76 -4.16
N ALA A 58 -0.97 -5.34 -3.81
CA ALA A 58 -1.46 -5.29 -2.43
C ALA A 58 -0.55 -6.04 -1.45
N ALA A 59 -0.08 -7.22 -1.85
CA ALA A 59 0.86 -8.00 -1.05
C ALA A 59 2.20 -7.28 -0.89
N LEU A 60 2.68 -6.59 -1.93
CA LEU A 60 3.90 -5.77 -1.84
C LEU A 60 3.73 -4.60 -0.90
N VAL A 61 2.59 -3.90 -0.95
CA VAL A 61 2.30 -2.80 0.00
C VAL A 61 2.28 -3.35 1.43
N ASP A 62 1.68 -4.51 1.68
CA ASP A 62 1.64 -5.12 3.02
C ASP A 62 3.04 -5.53 3.53
N ILE A 63 3.91 -6.04 2.64
CA ILE A 63 5.30 -6.41 2.97
C ILE A 63 6.18 -5.18 3.24
N LEU A 64 5.98 -4.10 2.48
CA LEU A 64 6.85 -2.93 2.46
C LEU A 64 6.33 -1.77 3.31
N ALA A 65 5.06 -1.79 3.69
CA ALA A 65 4.50 -0.81 4.60
C ALA A 65 5.31 -0.84 5.90
N PRO A 66 5.78 0.32 6.39
CA PRO A 66 6.31 0.38 7.74
C PRO A 66 5.28 -0.21 8.69
N ALA A 67 5.74 -0.94 9.71
CA ALA A 67 4.88 -1.42 10.79
C ALA A 67 4.41 -0.22 11.62
N ASP A 68 3.57 0.63 11.03
CA ASP A 68 2.87 1.68 11.74
C ASP A 68 1.79 0.98 12.58
N GLU A 69 2.05 0.91 13.89
CA GLU A 69 1.14 0.42 14.92
C GLU A 69 -0.11 1.32 15.13
N ASP A 70 -0.53 2.12 14.15
CA ASP A 70 -1.64 3.05 14.30
C ASP A 70 -2.95 2.50 13.71
N GLU A 71 -3.63 1.72 14.56
CA GLU A 71 -5.07 1.58 14.80
C GLU A 71 -6.09 1.82 13.65
N PRO A 72 -7.11 0.95 13.51
CA PRO A 72 -8.18 1.11 12.53
C PRO A 72 -9.06 2.31 12.86
N SER A 73 -8.77 3.49 12.29
CA SER A 73 -9.76 4.54 12.18
C SER A 73 -10.80 4.10 11.14
N VAL A 74 -11.81 3.40 11.64
CA VAL A 74 -13.06 3.10 10.93
C VAL A 74 -13.77 4.42 10.62
N GLY A 75 -13.27 5.15 9.62
CA GLY A 75 -13.93 6.32 9.04
C GLY A 75 -15.08 5.89 8.14
N GLY A 76 -16.07 5.19 8.69
CA GLY A 76 -17.37 5.00 8.04
C GLY A 76 -18.08 6.36 7.93
N PRO A 77 -18.79 6.64 6.82
CA PRO A 77 -19.16 7.98 6.43
C PRO A 77 -20.16 8.62 7.39
N ALA A 78 -19.89 9.86 7.79
CA ALA A 78 -20.88 10.77 8.33
C ALA A 78 -22.04 10.90 7.34
N SER A 79 -23.12 10.18 7.59
CA SER A 79 -24.42 10.29 6.93
C SER A 79 -25.43 9.79 7.96
N THR A 80 -26.25 10.61 8.60
CA THR A 80 -26.85 11.88 8.15
C THR A 80 -27.35 12.70 9.35
N PRO A 81 -27.43 14.03 9.22
CA PRO A 81 -28.20 14.89 10.12
C PRO A 81 -29.70 14.80 9.80
N SER A 82 -30.58 14.82 10.80
CA SER A 82 -31.93 15.46 10.81
C SER A 82 -32.77 14.91 11.98
N GLY A 83 -33.36 15.81 12.77
CA GLY A 83 -34.00 15.61 14.10
C GLY A 83 -35.37 14.90 14.11
N PRO A 84 -36.36 15.25 14.97
CA PRO A 84 -36.45 16.35 15.96
C PRO A 84 -36.91 15.94 17.40
N MET A 85 -36.75 16.87 18.37
CA MET A 85 -37.62 17.23 19.53
C MET A 85 -38.13 16.15 20.53
N PHE A 86 -38.47 16.60 21.75
CA PHE A 86 -39.17 15.93 22.88
C PHE A 86 -38.23 15.21 23.90
N GLU A 87 -38.30 15.42 25.22
CA GLU A 87 -39.25 16.10 26.13
C GLU A 87 -38.53 16.96 27.19
#